data_AF-A0A0A2F5B0-F1
#
_entry.id   AF-A0A0A2F5B0-F1
#
_cell.length_a   1.000
_cell.length_b   1.000
_cell.length_c   1.000
_cell.angle_alpha   90.00
_cell.angle_beta   90.00
_cell.angle_gamma   90.00
#
_symmetry.space_group_name_H-M   'P 1'
#
loop_
_entity.id
_entity.type
_entity.pdbx_description
1 polymer ?
#
loop_
_entity_poly.entity_id
_entity_poly.type
_entity_poly.pdbx_seq_one_letter_code
_entity_poly.pdbx_strand_id
1 'polypeptide(L)'
;MICMKKRITYSFCILTAIAIAAALYIWHFTLVPDRMGWIDTLDIDFVALRRPVQSDYSDIMTYEKDGVIEFFSPKKLEDSRQGRLRLIGTNRSDVTYQAIYADKKDEKPIVLIESNSVHLSRLTDSGYVYMAVFDFQRPKAEIKELGSDIYCKVFFIRMFSPIHETNEMVIPYNHIVTCFCQEDTLAIHKLY
;
A
#
# COMPACT_ATOMS: atom_id res chain seq x y z
N MET A 1 -31.03 14.58 -52.86
CA MET A 1 -30.41 15.03 -51.58
C MET A 1 -30.87 14.28 -50.32
N ILE A 2 -32.00 13.56 -50.33
CA ILE A 2 -32.53 12.84 -49.14
C ILE A 2 -31.79 11.52 -48.87
N CYS A 3 -31.28 10.85 -49.92
CA CYS A 3 -30.59 9.56 -49.81
C CYS A 3 -29.19 9.68 -49.15
N MET A 4 -28.48 10.80 -49.37
CA MET A 4 -27.16 11.04 -48.76
C MET A 4 -27.24 11.30 -47.25
N LYS A 5 -28.25 12.04 -46.78
CA LYS A 5 -28.47 12.28 -45.34
C LYS A 5 -28.69 10.97 -44.58
N LYS A 6 -29.55 10.08 -45.08
CA LYS A 6 -29.80 8.76 -44.47
C LYS A 6 -28.55 7.89 -44.38
N ARG A 7 -27.68 7.91 -45.41
CA ARG A 7 -26.44 7.12 -45.44
C ARG A 7 -25.40 7.60 -44.42
N ILE A 8 -25.29 8.92 -44.24
CA ILE A 8 -24.40 9.54 -43.23
C ILE A 8 -24.91 9.23 -41.82
N THR A 9 -26.22 9.35 -41.56
CA THR A 9 -26.81 9.03 -40.26
C THR A 9 -26.63 7.54 -39.91
N TYR A 10 -26.83 6.65 -40.88
CA TYR A 10 -26.64 5.20 -40.67
C TYR A 10 -25.17 4.84 -40.38
N SER A 11 -24.23 5.47 -41.11
CA SER A 11 -22.80 5.26 -40.88
C SER A 11 -22.36 5.78 -39.50
N PHE A 12 -22.93 6.89 -39.04
CA PHE A 12 -22.65 7.44 -37.71
C PHE A 12 -23.19 6.53 -36.59
N CYS A 13 -24.40 5.97 -36.74
CA CYS A 13 -24.96 5.00 -35.80
C CYS A 13 -24.14 3.69 -35.72
N ILE A 14 -23.59 3.23 -36.84
CA ILE A 14 -22.72 2.06 -36.87
C ILE A 14 -21.39 2.36 -36.16
N LEU A 15 -20.79 3.52 -36.42
CA LEU A 15 -19.55 3.96 -35.77
C LEU A 15 -19.71 4.09 -34.26
N THR A 16 -20.82 4.66 -33.77
CA THR A 16 -21.09 4.74 -32.33
C THR A 16 -21.31 3.36 -31.72
N ALA A 17 -22.02 2.45 -32.40
CA ALA A 17 -22.18 1.08 -31.93
C ALA A 17 -20.84 0.32 -31.84
N ILE A 18 -19.95 0.50 -32.84
CA ILE A 18 -18.61 -0.09 -32.82
C ILE A 18 -17.76 0.51 -31.70
N ALA A 19 -17.81 1.82 -31.48
CA ALA A 19 -17.09 2.48 -30.40
C ALA A 19 -17.55 2.01 -29.01
N ILE A 20 -18.87 1.85 -28.81
CA ILE A 20 -19.43 1.31 -27.56
C ILE A 20 -19.00 -0.15 -27.37
N ALA A 21 -19.07 -0.97 -28.42
CA ALA A 21 -18.64 -2.37 -28.35
C ALA A 21 -17.14 -2.49 -28.04
N ALA A 22 -16.30 -1.65 -28.65
CA ALA A 22 -14.87 -1.60 -28.36
C ALA A 22 -14.59 -1.13 -26.92
N ALA A 23 -15.31 -0.12 -26.43
CA ALA A 23 -15.20 0.34 -25.05
C ALA A 23 -15.62 -0.76 -24.05
N LEU A 24 -16.72 -1.47 -24.32
CA LEU A 24 -17.15 -2.61 -23.51
C LEU A 24 -16.16 -3.78 -23.59
N TYR A 25 -15.57 -4.04 -24.75
CA TYR A 25 -14.55 -5.08 -24.92
C TYR A 25 -13.29 -4.76 -24.13
N ILE A 26 -12.78 -3.53 -24.25
CA ILE A 26 -11.63 -3.05 -23.49
C ILE A 26 -11.94 -3.12 -22.00
N TRP A 27 -13.12 -2.63 -21.57
CA TRP A 27 -13.57 -2.72 -20.17
C TRP A 27 -13.63 -4.16 -19.65
N HIS A 28 -14.12 -5.09 -20.47
CA HIS A 28 -14.23 -6.49 -20.08
C HIS A 28 -12.84 -7.14 -20.00
N PHE A 29 -11.93 -6.84 -20.93
CA PHE A 29 -10.59 -7.43 -20.97
C PHE A 29 -9.63 -6.81 -19.96
N THR A 30 -9.83 -5.55 -19.56
CA THR A 30 -9.07 -4.94 -18.47
C THR A 30 -9.51 -5.45 -17.10
N LEU A 31 -10.78 -5.87 -16.93
CA LEU A 31 -11.30 -6.34 -15.64
C LEU A 31 -11.27 -7.88 -15.45
N VAL A 32 -11.21 -8.67 -16.53
CA VAL A 32 -11.24 -10.15 -16.45
C VAL A 32 -10.00 -10.76 -15.81
N PRO A 33 -8.76 -10.33 -16.11
CA PRO A 33 -7.57 -10.87 -15.44
C PRO A 33 -7.64 -10.70 -13.93
N ASP A 34 -8.20 -9.58 -13.46
CA ASP A 34 -8.34 -9.25 -12.04
C ASP A 34 -9.44 -10.06 -11.33
N ARG A 35 -10.47 -10.50 -12.06
CA ARG A 35 -11.59 -11.29 -11.50
C ARG A 35 -11.36 -12.80 -11.51
N MET A 36 -10.47 -13.31 -12.35
CA MET A 36 -10.20 -14.75 -12.43
C MET A 36 -9.22 -15.24 -11.34
N GLY A 37 -8.68 -14.36 -10.50
CA GLY A 37 -7.78 -14.76 -9.41
C GLY A 37 -6.36 -15.10 -9.88
N TRP A 38 -5.98 -14.72 -11.10
CA TRP A 38 -4.61 -14.86 -11.64
C TRP A 38 -3.73 -13.69 -11.21
N ILE A 39 -4.04 -13.11 -10.05
CA ILE A 39 -3.22 -12.09 -9.44
C ILE A 39 -2.20 -12.88 -8.64
N ASP A 40 -1.00 -13.07 -9.19
CA ASP A 40 0.17 -13.43 -8.39
C ASP A 40 0.23 -12.41 -7.24
N THR A 41 -0.16 -12.83 -6.04
CA THR A 41 0.12 -12.10 -4.81
C THR A 41 1.63 -12.06 -4.71
N LEU A 42 2.19 -10.85 -4.64
CA LEU A 42 3.63 -10.73 -4.44
C LEU A 42 3.92 -11.05 -2.99
N ASP A 43 4.81 -12.03 -2.78
CA ASP A 43 5.29 -12.39 -1.46
C ASP A 43 6.31 -11.36 -0.98
N ILE A 44 6.09 -10.84 0.21
CA ILE A 44 6.98 -9.98 0.96
C ILE A 44 7.22 -10.56 2.35
N ASP A 45 8.41 -10.33 2.87
CA ASP A 45 8.82 -10.80 4.19
C ASP A 45 9.31 -9.64 5.05
N PHE A 46 8.89 -9.62 6.32
CA PHE A 46 9.39 -8.65 7.28
C PHE A 46 10.89 -8.86 7.54
N VAL A 47 11.67 -7.78 7.48
CA VAL A 47 13.12 -7.81 7.74
C VAL A 47 13.43 -7.13 9.06
N ALA A 48 13.01 -5.87 9.22
CA ALA A 48 13.35 -5.10 10.41
C ALA A 48 12.37 -3.96 10.66
N LEU A 49 12.29 -3.55 11.92
CA LEU A 49 11.65 -2.32 12.37
C LEU A 49 12.70 -1.49 13.08
N ARG A 50 12.86 -0.23 12.67
CA ARG A 50 13.87 0.65 13.24
C ARG A 50 13.40 2.10 13.29
N ARG A 51 14.10 2.92 14.08
CA ARG A 51 13.92 4.36 14.08
C ARG A 51 14.42 4.96 12.75
N PRO A 52 13.77 6.03 12.27
CA PRO A 52 14.25 6.72 11.09
C PRO A 52 15.56 7.46 11.42
N VAL A 53 16.51 7.39 10.49
CA VAL A 53 17.72 8.20 10.47
C VAL A 53 17.57 9.28 9.41
N GLN A 54 18.38 10.32 9.47
CA GLN A 54 18.27 11.48 8.56
C GLN A 54 18.31 11.08 7.07
N SER A 55 19.04 10.03 6.71
CA SER A 55 19.12 9.51 5.34
C SER A 55 17.87 8.79 4.84
N ASP A 56 16.93 8.42 5.72
CA ASP A 56 15.68 7.76 5.32
C ASP A 56 14.63 8.76 4.85
N TYR A 57 14.79 10.03 5.22
CA TYR A 57 13.93 11.11 4.75
C TYR A 57 14.37 11.52 3.35
N SER A 58 13.42 11.63 2.43
CA SER A 58 13.66 12.43 1.23
C SER A 58 13.82 13.89 1.66
N ASP A 59 14.63 14.68 0.94
CA ASP A 59 14.91 16.11 1.23
C ASP A 59 13.64 17.00 1.38
N ILE A 60 12.46 16.46 1.06
CA ILE A 60 11.15 17.13 1.08
C ILE A 60 10.38 16.88 2.39
N MET A 61 10.78 15.90 3.22
CA MET A 61 10.06 15.57 4.45
C MET A 61 10.45 16.51 5.59
N THR A 62 9.53 17.40 5.95
CA THR A 62 9.76 18.48 6.93
C THR A 62 9.52 18.05 8.38
N TYR A 63 9.05 16.82 8.63
CA TYR A 63 8.65 16.34 9.95
C TYR A 63 9.21 14.95 10.25
N GLU A 64 9.59 14.76 11.51
CA GLU A 64 10.06 13.50 12.05
C GLU A 64 8.95 12.45 11.96
N LYS A 65 9.30 11.27 11.45
CA LYS A 65 8.40 10.14 11.26
C LYS A 65 8.53 9.18 12.42
N ASP A 66 7.52 8.35 12.65
CA ASP A 66 7.54 7.45 13.79
C ASP A 66 8.53 6.30 13.62
N GLY A 67 8.68 5.76 12.41
CA GLY A 67 9.48 4.56 12.19
C GLY A 67 9.78 4.25 10.73
N VAL A 68 10.65 3.26 10.54
CA VAL A 68 10.93 2.62 9.25
C VAL A 68 10.71 1.12 9.37
N ILE A 69 9.92 0.59 8.44
CA ILE A 69 9.79 -0.86 8.24
C ILE A 69 10.63 -1.24 7.03
N GLU A 70 11.54 -2.20 7.22
CA GLU A 70 12.26 -2.88 6.15
C GLU A 70 11.61 -4.21 5.85
N PHE A 71 11.42 -4.49 4.56
CA PHE A 71 10.87 -5.76 4.11
C PHE A 71 11.52 -6.21 2.81
N PHE A 72 11.56 -7.51 2.59
CA PHE A 72 12.14 -8.16 1.43
C PHE A 72 11.04 -8.52 0.42
N SER A 73 11.39 -8.51 -0.86
CA SER A 73 10.57 -9.03 -1.95
C SER A 73 11.45 -9.77 -2.96
N PRO A 74 11.08 -10.97 -3.43
CA PRO A 74 11.81 -11.70 -4.46
C PRO A 74 11.67 -11.05 -5.84
N LYS A 75 10.65 -10.20 -6.05
CA LYS A 75 10.38 -9.48 -7.31
C LYS A 75 10.42 -7.97 -7.08
N LYS A 76 10.81 -7.22 -8.11
CA LYS A 76 10.79 -5.76 -8.07
C LYS A 76 9.33 -5.24 -8.07
N LEU A 77 8.96 -4.51 -7.02
CA LEU A 77 7.59 -4.01 -6.82
C LEU A 77 7.23 -2.92 -7.83
N GLU A 78 8.18 -2.06 -8.22
CA GLU A 78 7.94 -0.98 -9.19
C GLU A 78 7.66 -1.51 -10.60
N ASP A 79 8.36 -2.57 -11.00
CA ASP A 79 8.21 -3.18 -12.34
C ASP A 79 6.99 -4.09 -12.39
N SER A 80 6.61 -4.69 -11.25
CA SER A 80 5.45 -5.55 -11.13
C SER A 80 4.18 -4.81 -11.56
N ARG A 81 3.98 -3.57 -11.08
CA ARG A 81 2.75 -2.81 -11.34
C ARG A 81 2.95 -1.28 -11.22
N GLN A 82 2.97 -0.55 -12.36
CA GLN A 82 2.87 0.93 -12.44
C GLN A 82 1.85 1.52 -11.45
N GLY A 83 2.25 2.17 -10.36
CA GLY A 83 1.32 2.68 -9.35
C GLY A 83 2.06 3.27 -8.15
N ARG A 84 1.32 3.85 -7.19
CA ARG A 84 1.90 4.26 -5.91
C ARG A 84 1.83 3.10 -4.93
N LEU A 85 2.97 2.77 -4.34
CA LEU A 85 3.08 1.79 -3.27
C LEU A 85 2.68 2.46 -1.95
N ARG A 86 1.76 1.82 -1.22
CA ARG A 86 1.34 2.25 0.11
C ARG A 86 1.41 1.07 1.06
N LEU A 87 2.08 1.24 2.19
CA LEU A 87 2.07 0.24 3.26
C LEU A 87 1.02 0.62 4.28
N ILE A 88 0.19 -0.35 4.65
CA ILE A 88 -0.82 -0.20 5.70
C ILE A 88 -0.67 -1.34 6.68
N GLY A 89 -0.58 -1.00 7.97
CA GLY A 89 -0.60 -1.94 9.08
C GLY A 89 -1.87 -1.83 9.91
N THR A 90 -2.43 -2.96 10.33
CA THR A 90 -3.67 -3.03 11.12
C THR A 90 -3.54 -4.04 12.26
N ASN A 91 -4.50 -4.03 13.19
CA ASN A 91 -4.59 -5.03 14.26
C ASN A 91 -5.40 -6.29 13.87
N ARG A 92 -5.77 -6.45 12.60
CA ARG A 92 -6.53 -7.60 12.11
C ARG A 92 -5.78 -8.22 10.93
N SER A 93 -5.74 -9.54 10.90
CA SER A 93 -5.21 -10.26 9.74
C SER A 93 -6.19 -10.20 8.56
N ASP A 94 -5.64 -10.36 7.36
CA ASP A 94 -6.36 -10.47 6.09
C ASP A 94 -7.28 -9.29 5.75
N VAL A 95 -6.83 -8.09 6.09
CA VAL A 95 -7.56 -6.86 5.77
C VAL A 95 -7.34 -6.48 4.30
N THR A 96 -8.44 -6.23 3.58
CA THR A 96 -8.41 -5.73 2.20
C THR A 96 -8.42 -4.20 2.17
N TYR A 97 -7.95 -3.63 1.06
CA TYR A 97 -7.97 -2.17 0.89
C TYR A 97 -9.39 -1.57 0.97
N GLN A 98 -10.40 -2.31 0.52
CA GLN A 98 -11.81 -1.87 0.56
C GLN A 98 -12.32 -1.77 2.00
N ALA A 99 -11.98 -2.75 2.84
CA ALA A 99 -12.30 -2.71 4.26
C ALA A 99 -11.65 -1.50 4.95
N ILE A 100 -10.39 -1.22 4.64
CA ILE A 100 -9.68 -0.03 5.15
C ILE A 100 -10.40 1.26 4.74
N TYR A 101 -10.83 1.37 3.47
CA TYR A 101 -11.51 2.58 3.00
C TYR A 101 -12.89 2.78 3.65
N ALA A 102 -13.63 1.70 3.87
CA ALA A 102 -14.93 1.75 4.54
C ALA A 102 -14.81 2.19 6.01
N ASP A 103 -13.76 1.73 6.69
CA ASP A 103 -13.49 1.92 8.11
C ASP A 103 -12.92 3.31 8.45
N LYS A 104 -12.41 4.07 7.46
CA LYS A 104 -11.93 5.46 7.63
C LYS A 104 -12.97 6.44 8.20
N LYS A 105 -14.23 6.04 8.29
CA LYS A 105 -15.32 6.86 8.85
C LYS A 105 -15.56 6.62 10.34
N ASP A 106 -14.92 5.61 10.94
CA ASP A 106 -15.06 5.30 12.35
C ASP A 106 -14.10 6.12 13.21
N GLU A 107 -14.49 6.41 14.45
CA GLU A 107 -13.67 7.17 15.41
C GLU A 107 -12.36 6.45 15.79
N LYS A 108 -12.31 5.12 15.62
CA LYS A 108 -11.14 4.28 15.92
C LYS A 108 -10.80 3.39 14.72
N PRO A 109 -10.18 3.95 13.66
CA PRO A 109 -9.93 3.21 12.43
C PRO A 109 -8.96 2.03 12.66
N ILE A 110 -9.21 0.87 12.04
CA ILE A 110 -8.39 -0.36 12.10
C ILE A 110 -6.94 -0.14 11.66
N VAL A 111 -6.68 0.94 10.93
CA VAL A 111 -5.35 1.34 10.49
C VAL A 111 -4.55 1.86 11.67
N LEU A 112 -3.41 1.22 11.92
CA LEU A 112 -2.46 1.60 12.96
C LEU A 112 -1.20 2.25 12.38
N ILE A 113 -0.74 1.74 11.25
CA ILE A 113 0.46 2.20 10.56
C ILE A 113 0.08 2.59 9.14
N GLU A 114 0.54 3.75 8.69
CA GLU A 114 0.43 4.16 7.30
C GLU A 114 1.76 4.71 6.76
N SER A 115 2.16 4.22 5.59
CA SER A 115 3.24 4.80 4.81
C SER A 115 2.83 5.00 3.35
N ASN A 116 2.96 6.24 2.88
CA ASN A 116 2.86 6.60 1.47
C ASN A 116 4.25 6.70 0.79
N SER A 117 5.31 6.32 1.51
CA SER A 117 6.71 6.43 1.07
C SER A 117 7.39 5.07 1.14
N VAL A 118 6.96 4.17 0.26
CA VAL A 118 7.59 2.86 0.06
C VAL A 118 8.54 2.96 -1.12
N HIS A 119 9.82 2.68 -0.90
CA HIS A 119 10.85 2.79 -1.92
C HIS A 119 11.88 1.67 -1.80
N LEU A 120 12.49 1.30 -2.93
CA LEU A 120 13.61 0.38 -2.96
C LEU A 120 14.80 0.98 -2.20
N SER A 121 15.30 0.23 -1.21
CA SER A 121 16.46 0.63 -0.39
C SER A 121 17.75 0.03 -0.93
N ARG A 122 17.78 -1.30 -1.11
CA ARG A 122 18.98 -2.02 -1.55
C ARG A 122 18.64 -3.27 -2.36
N LEU A 123 19.56 -3.64 -3.24
CA LEU A 123 19.54 -4.91 -3.97
C LEU A 123 20.28 -5.98 -3.16
N THR A 124 19.80 -7.21 -3.25
CA THR A 124 20.44 -8.40 -2.68
C THR A 124 20.59 -9.47 -3.75
N ASP A 125 21.46 -10.45 -3.55
CA ASP A 125 21.69 -11.52 -4.54
C ASP A 125 20.41 -12.31 -4.87
N SER A 126 19.45 -12.36 -3.94
CA SER A 126 18.20 -13.12 -4.06
C SER A 126 16.95 -12.26 -4.26
N GLY A 127 17.05 -10.92 -4.30
CA GLY A 127 15.89 -10.05 -4.44
C GLY A 127 16.11 -8.61 -3.99
N TYR A 128 15.04 -7.99 -3.50
CA TYR A 128 14.94 -6.54 -3.33
C TYR A 128 14.51 -6.21 -1.90
N VAL A 129 15.22 -5.31 -1.24
CA VAL A 129 14.84 -4.81 0.09
C VAL A 129 14.24 -3.42 -0.05
N TYR A 130 13.05 -3.27 0.49
CA TYR A 130 12.27 -2.04 0.50
C TYR A 130 12.24 -1.43 1.89
N MET A 131 12.07 -0.12 1.90
CA MET A 131 11.84 0.66 3.10
C MET A 131 10.53 1.40 2.99
N ALA A 132 9.78 1.40 4.09
CA ALA A 132 8.57 2.16 4.27
C ALA A 132 8.70 3.05 5.50
N VAL A 133 8.78 4.36 5.28
CA VAL A 133 8.81 5.35 6.36
C VAL A 133 7.38 5.67 6.76
N PHE A 134 7.01 5.45 8.01
CA PHE A 134 5.60 5.44 8.43
C PHE A 134 5.30 6.34 9.62
N ASP A 135 4.02 6.64 9.78
CA ASP A 135 3.44 7.26 10.98
C ASP A 135 2.40 6.35 11.61
N PHE A 136 2.34 6.35 12.93
CA PHE A 136 1.22 5.78 13.65
C PHE A 136 -0.02 6.65 13.47
N GLN A 137 -1.14 6.01 13.18
CA GLN A 137 -2.43 6.69 13.06
C GLN A 137 -3.14 6.87 14.41
N ARG A 138 -2.53 6.36 15.49
CA ARG A 138 -2.99 6.46 16.88
C ARG A 138 -1.82 6.79 17.80
N PRO A 139 -2.07 7.34 19.01
CA PRO A 139 -1.01 7.60 19.98
C PRO A 139 -0.18 6.34 20.28
N LYS A 140 1.14 6.48 20.43
CA LYS A 140 2.07 5.37 20.73
C LYS A 140 1.67 4.57 21.98
N ALA A 141 1.09 5.24 22.97
CA ALA A 141 0.56 4.60 24.18
C ALA A 141 -0.58 3.61 23.85
N GLU A 142 -1.54 4.02 23.01
CA GLU A 142 -2.64 3.14 22.58
C GLU A 142 -2.12 1.97 21.74
N ILE A 143 -1.10 2.21 20.89
CA ILE A 143 -0.46 1.15 20.12
C ILE A 143 0.20 0.12 21.05
N LYS A 144 0.83 0.58 22.14
CA LYS A 144 1.42 -0.28 23.16
C LYS A 144 0.36 -1.09 23.90
N GLU A 145 -0.77 -0.47 24.25
CA GLU A 145 -1.86 -1.10 24.99
C GLU A 145 -2.58 -2.21 24.20
N LEU A 146 -2.52 -2.20 22.86
CA LEU A 146 -3.09 -3.27 22.03
C LEU A 146 -2.50 -4.65 22.37
N GLY A 147 -1.23 -4.72 22.76
CA GLY A 147 -0.58 -5.97 23.16
C GLY A 147 -0.54 -7.05 22.07
N SER A 148 -0.70 -6.67 20.81
CA SER A 148 -0.85 -7.58 19.68
C SER A 148 0.13 -7.25 18.55
N ASP A 149 0.41 -8.25 17.72
CA ASP A 149 1.16 -8.05 16.49
C ASP A 149 0.40 -7.13 15.52
N ILE A 150 1.15 -6.47 14.63
CA ILE A 150 0.59 -5.63 13.57
C ILE A 150 0.75 -6.35 12.24
N TYR A 151 -0.37 -6.49 11.54
CA TYR A 151 -0.45 -7.13 10.23
C TYR A 151 -0.34 -6.08 9.14
N CYS A 152 0.68 -6.19 8.30
CA CYS A 152 1.00 -5.22 7.26
C CYS A 152 0.85 -5.82 5.86
N LYS A 153 0.27 -5.03 4.94
CA LYS A 153 0.25 -5.33 3.51
C LYS A 153 0.73 -4.11 2.73
N VAL A 154 1.34 -4.36 1.57
CA VAL A 154 1.67 -3.31 0.59
C VAL A 154 0.62 -3.32 -0.51
N PHE A 155 0.03 -2.16 -0.73
CA PHE A 155 -1.01 -1.93 -1.73
C PHE A 155 -0.44 -1.16 -2.92
N PHE A 156 -0.75 -1.66 -4.12
CA PHE A 156 -0.44 -1.02 -5.39
C PHE A 156 -1.66 -0.21 -5.82
N ILE A 157 -1.63 1.08 -5.50
CA ILE A 157 -2.76 1.98 -5.77
C ILE A 157 -2.58 2.63 -7.14
N ARG A 158 -3.60 2.47 -7.99
CA ARG A 158 -3.66 3.01 -9.34
C ARG A 158 -4.91 3.82 -9.53
N MET A 159 -4.83 4.84 -10.37
CA MET A 159 -6.02 5.57 -10.80
C MET A 159 -6.77 4.71 -11.82
N PHE A 160 -8.04 4.40 -11.55
CA PHE A 160 -8.96 3.67 -12.44
C PHE A 160 -8.56 2.22 -12.81
N SER A 161 -7.75 1.56 -11.98
CA SER A 161 -7.42 0.13 -12.13
C SER A 161 -7.62 -0.57 -10.77
N PRO A 162 -7.91 -1.87 -10.75
CA PRO A 162 -8.01 -2.62 -9.50
C PRO A 162 -6.76 -2.47 -8.64
N ILE A 163 -7.00 -2.38 -7.34
CA ILE A 163 -5.93 -2.28 -6.35
C ILE A 163 -5.41 -3.69 -6.15
N HIS A 164 -4.10 -3.83 -6.28
CA HIS A 164 -3.45 -5.09 -5.96
C HIS A 164 -2.79 -5.00 -4.59
N GLU A 165 -2.64 -6.16 -3.95
CA GLU A 165 -2.01 -6.31 -2.65
C GLU A 165 -0.95 -7.40 -2.67
N THR A 166 0.05 -7.26 -1.79
CA THR A 166 0.99 -8.33 -1.43
C THR A 166 0.34 -9.33 -0.49
N ASN A 167 1.03 -10.43 -0.18
CA ASN A 167 0.74 -11.18 1.03
C ASN A 167 0.87 -10.27 2.28
N GLU A 168 0.39 -10.80 3.39
CA GLU A 168 0.49 -10.16 4.69
C GLU A 168 1.83 -10.51 5.36
N MET A 169 2.53 -9.48 5.81
CA MET A 169 3.68 -9.62 6.70
C MET A 169 3.29 -9.23 8.12
N VAL A 170 3.89 -9.89 9.10
CA VAL A 170 3.59 -9.66 10.52
C VAL A 170 4.76 -8.92 11.16
N ILE A 171 4.46 -7.80 11.83
CA ILE A 171 5.39 -7.11 12.71
C ILE A 171 5.09 -7.57 14.13
N PRO A 172 5.99 -8.35 14.76
CA PRO A 172 5.74 -8.86 16.09
C PRO A 172 5.69 -7.71 17.11
N TYR A 173 4.78 -7.82 18.08
CA TYR A 173 4.59 -6.81 19.14
C TYR A 173 5.89 -6.44 19.85
N ASN A 174 6.75 -7.44 20.11
CA ASN A 174 8.04 -7.23 20.77
C ASN A 174 8.92 -6.22 20.01
N HIS A 175 8.95 -6.27 18.67
CA HIS A 175 9.72 -5.33 17.87
C HIS A 175 9.20 -3.90 18.04
N ILE A 176 7.88 -3.73 18.09
CA ILE A 176 7.21 -2.43 18.26
C ILE A 176 7.58 -1.83 19.62
N VAL A 177 7.47 -2.62 20.69
CA VAL A 177 7.80 -2.18 22.05
C VAL A 177 9.29 -1.86 22.16
N THR A 178 10.18 -2.70 21.64
CA THR A 178 11.63 -2.43 21.73
C THR A 178 12.05 -1.17 20.98
N CYS A 179 11.47 -0.92 19.81
CA CYS A 179 11.88 0.20 18.95
C CYS A 179 11.40 1.56 19.50
N PHE A 180 10.21 1.59 20.11
CA PHE A 180 9.53 2.84 20.47
C PHE A 180 9.29 3.05 21.97
N CYS A 181 9.50 2.05 22.83
CA CYS A 181 9.27 2.17 24.28
C CYS A 181 10.54 2.15 25.14
N GLN A 182 11.75 2.11 24.58
CA GLN A 182 13.00 2.21 25.36
C GLN A 182 13.30 3.62 25.90
N GLU A 183 12.43 4.61 25.65
CA GLU A 183 12.64 6.00 26.13
C GLU A 183 12.42 6.21 27.63
N ASP A 184 11.74 5.30 28.33
CA ASP A 184 11.47 5.48 29.76
C ASP A 184 12.71 5.26 30.65
N THR A 185 13.82 4.74 30.11
CA THR A 185 15.08 4.55 30.88
C THR A 185 16.18 5.53 30.53
N LEU A 186 16.19 6.11 29.33
CA LEU A 186 17.24 7.05 28.89
C LEU A 186 16.92 8.51 29.22
N ALA A 187 15.64 8.88 29.40
CA ALA A 187 15.26 10.21 29.87
C ALA A 187 15.62 10.44 31.35
N ILE A 188 15.68 9.38 32.16
CA ILE A 188 16.03 9.46 33.59
C ILE A 188 17.54 9.73 33.78
N HIS A 189 18.39 9.27 32.86
CA HIS A 189 19.85 9.47 32.94
C HIS A 189 20.36 10.81 32.38
N LYS A 190 19.48 11.67 31.84
CA LYS A 190 19.85 13.06 31.47
C LYS A 190 19.44 14.10 32.51
N LEU A 191 18.85 13.68 33.63
CA LEU A 191 18.37 14.56 34.71
C LEU A 191 19.10 14.36 36.05
N TYR A 192 20.21 13.60 36.07
CA TYR A 192 21.11 13.47 37.22
C TYR A 192 22.55 13.77 36.84
#